data_AF-A0AAV5MFR1-F1
#
_entry.id   AF-A0AAV5MFR1-F1
#
_cell.length_a   1.000
_cell.length_b   1.000
_cell.length_c   1.000
_cell.angle_alpha   90.00
_cell.angle_beta   90.00
_cell.angle_gamma   90.00
#
_symmetry.space_group_name_H-M   'P 1'
#
loop_
_entity.id
_entity.type
_entity.pdbx_description
1 polymer ?
#
loop_
_entity_poly.entity_id
_entity_poly.type
_entity_poly.pdbx_seq_one_letter_code
_entity_poly.pdbx_strand_id
1 'polypeptide(L)'
;MVYKNRAFSRFPSRLLLSELVLLASIFALPLVQCITDFSDVQALQVMYTSLNSSSQLTNWKSIGGDPCGESWKGVTCQGSAVVSIDLSGL
;
A
#
# COMPACT_ATOMS: atom_id res chain seq x y z
N MET A 1 -34.18 -42.30 -21.95
CA MET A 1 -33.94 -41.01 -21.26
C MET A 1 -32.87 -40.27 -22.03
N VAL A 2 -33.22 -39.11 -22.61
CA VAL A 2 -32.31 -38.30 -23.43
C VAL A 2 -31.50 -37.38 -22.51
N TYR A 3 -30.18 -37.52 -22.49
CA TYR A 3 -29.28 -36.63 -21.76
C TYR A 3 -29.18 -35.31 -22.53
N LYS A 4 -29.70 -34.22 -21.95
CA LYS A 4 -29.77 -32.90 -22.58
C LYS A 4 -28.40 -32.23 -22.50
N ASN A 5 -27.64 -32.29 -23.59
CA ASN A 5 -26.46 -31.44 -23.80
C ASN A 5 -26.88 -29.98 -23.63
N ARG A 6 -26.57 -29.36 -22.48
CA ARG A 6 -26.73 -27.92 -22.32
C ARG A 6 -25.68 -27.26 -23.18
N ALA A 7 -26.17 -26.66 -24.26
CA ALA A 7 -25.46 -25.76 -25.12
C ALA A 7 -24.55 -24.85 -24.29
N PHE A 8 -23.29 -24.77 -24.70
CA PHE A 8 -22.42 -23.62 -24.51
C PHE A 8 -23.16 -22.41 -25.10
N SER A 9 -24.06 -21.83 -24.31
CA SER A 9 -24.82 -20.64 -24.66
C SER A 9 -23.80 -19.55 -24.94
N ARG A 10 -23.82 -19.00 -26.17
CA ARG A 10 -23.09 -17.78 -26.55
C ARG A 10 -23.34 -16.72 -25.48
N PHE A 11 -22.40 -16.57 -24.55
CA PHE A 11 -22.34 -15.39 -23.71
C PHE A 11 -22.09 -14.21 -24.65
N PRO A 12 -22.95 -13.17 -24.66
CA PRO A 12 -22.75 -12.04 -25.55
C PRO A 12 -21.36 -11.46 -25.32
N SER A 13 -20.61 -11.25 -26.39
CA SER A 13 -19.20 -10.83 -26.39
C SER A 13 -18.94 -9.59 -25.51
N ARG A 14 -19.98 -8.78 -25.28
CA ARG A 14 -19.95 -7.61 -24.39
C ARG A 14 -19.84 -7.95 -22.90
N LEU A 15 -20.40 -9.09 -22.45
CA LEU A 15 -20.25 -9.56 -21.06
C LEU A 15 -18.84 -10.08 -20.80
N LEU A 16 -18.23 -10.74 -21.78
CA LEU A 16 -16.84 -11.20 -21.70
C LEU A 16 -15.86 -10.02 -21.67
N LEU A 17 -16.11 -8.97 -22.46
CA LEU A 17 -15.30 -7.75 -22.43
C LEU A 17 -15.43 -7.00 -21.10
N SER A 18 -16.64 -6.90 -20.52
CA SER A 18 -16.79 -6.27 -19.20
C SER A 18 -16.08 -7.03 -18.09
N GLU A 19 -16.13 -8.37 -18.12
CA GLU A 19 -15.46 -9.22 -17.13
C GLU A 19 -13.93 -9.09 -17.23
N LEU A 20 -13.38 -9.05 -18.44
CA LEU A 20 -11.95 -8.80 -18.67
C LEU A 20 -11.51 -7.41 -18.21
N VAL A 21 -12.32 -6.37 -18.44
CA VAL A 21 -12.03 -5.00 -17.96
C VAL A 21 -12.03 -4.94 -16.44
N LEU A 22 -12.98 -5.60 -15.78
CA LEU A 22 -13.02 -5.67 -14.32
C LEU A 22 -11.80 -6.40 -13.76
N LEU A 23 -11.43 -7.55 -14.33
CA LEU A 23 -10.24 -8.28 -13.92
C LEU A 23 -8.96 -7.46 -14.12
N ALA A 24 -8.81 -6.78 -15.27
CA ALA A 24 -7.68 -5.90 -15.53
C ALA A 24 -7.61 -4.72 -14.55
N SER A 25 -8.76 -4.18 -14.12
CA SER A 25 -8.80 -3.07 -13.17
C SER A 25 -8.28 -3.44 -11.77
N ILE A 26 -8.48 -4.69 -11.33
CA ILE A 26 -7.97 -5.19 -10.04
C ILE A 26 -6.44 -5.25 -10.04
N PHE A 27 -5.85 -5.69 -11.15
CA PHE A 27 -4.39 -5.78 -11.31
C PHE A 27 -3.69 -4.40 -11.43
N ALA A 28 -4.45 -3.34 -11.74
CA ALA A 28 -3.91 -1.98 -11.84
C ALA A 28 -3.83 -1.26 -10.47
N LEU A 29 -4.30 -1.89 -9.39
CA LEU A 29 -4.23 -1.29 -8.06
C LEU A 29 -2.77 -1.28 -7.55
N PRO A 30 -2.26 -0.14 -7.06
CA PRO A 30 -0.94 -0.09 -6.47
C PRO A 30 -0.90 -0.97 -5.21
N LEU A 31 0.11 -1.83 -5.12
CA LEU A 31 0.30 -2.71 -3.98
C LEU A 31 0.73 -1.85 -2.77
N VAL A 32 -0.19 -1.60 -1.84
CA VAL A 32 0.14 -0.91 -0.59
C VAL A 32 0.89 -1.90 0.29
N GLN A 33 2.18 -1.66 0.50
CA GLN A 33 2.97 -2.43 1.45
C GLN A 33 2.85 -1.78 2.83
N CYS A 34 2.59 -2.60 3.84
CA CYS A 34 2.57 -2.21 5.24
C CYS A 34 3.64 -3.06 5.94
N ILE A 35 4.89 -2.64 5.79
CA ILE A 35 6.06 -3.37 6.28
C ILE A 35 6.30 -3.01 7.74
N THR A 36 6.20 -1.72 8.09
CA THR A 36 6.51 -1.23 9.44
C THR A 36 5.44 -1.64 10.45
N ASP A 37 5.86 -2.01 11.65
CA ASP A 37 4.96 -2.28 12.78
C ASP A 37 4.10 -1.04 13.10
N PHE A 38 2.80 -1.26 13.30
CA PHE A 38 1.83 -0.16 13.46
C PHE A 38 2.10 0.75 14.67
N SER A 39 2.71 0.19 15.73
CA SER A 39 3.15 0.99 16.89
C SER A 39 4.24 2.00 16.50
N ASP A 40 5.18 1.59 15.66
CA ASP A 40 6.32 2.39 15.24
C ASP A 40 5.86 3.49 14.28
N VAL A 41 4.91 3.17 13.38
CA VAL A 41 4.25 4.15 12.51
C VAL A 41 3.61 5.27 13.32
N GLN A 42 2.81 4.92 14.34
CA GLN A 42 2.15 5.92 15.19
C GLN A 42 3.15 6.75 15.99
N ALA A 43 4.18 6.12 16.55
CA ALA A 43 5.22 6.83 17.29
C ALA A 43 5.95 7.86 16.41
N LEU A 44 6.31 7.47 15.18
CA LEU A 44 6.93 8.37 14.21
C LEU A 44 5.99 9.50 13.76
N GLN A 45 4.69 9.24 13.58
CA GLN A 45 3.70 10.27 13.24
C GLN A 45 3.53 11.32 14.35
N VAL A 46 3.49 10.87 15.61
CA VAL A 46 3.47 11.76 16.77
C VAL A 46 4.75 12.59 16.80
N MET A 47 5.90 11.95 16.65
CA MET A 47 7.19 12.64 16.65
C MET A 47 7.30 13.66 15.51
N TYR A 48 6.85 13.31 14.30
CA TYR A 48 6.83 14.23 13.15
C TYR A 48 6.02 15.50 13.46
N THR A 49 4.85 15.31 14.05
CA THR A 49 3.95 16.40 14.43
C THR A 49 4.58 17.27 15.53
N SER A 50 5.22 16.64 16.53
CA SER A 50 5.96 17.35 17.59
C SER A 50 7.17 18.12 17.07
N LEU A 51 7.78 17.67 15.96
CA LEU A 51 8.86 18.36 15.25
C LEU A 51 8.34 19.41 14.25
N ASN A 52 7.12 19.92 14.47
CA ASN A 52 6.45 20.93 13.64
C ASN A 52 6.30 20.54 12.15
N SER A 53 6.24 19.23 11.85
CA SER A 53 6.13 18.73 10.48
C SER A 53 7.20 19.31 9.54
N SER A 54 8.44 19.38 10.02
CA SER A 54 9.56 20.00 9.30
C SER A 54 9.75 19.40 7.90
N SER A 55 9.86 20.26 6.89
CA SER A 55 10.09 19.86 5.49
C SER A 55 11.44 19.19 5.26
N GLN A 56 12.37 19.30 6.21
CA GLN A 56 13.67 18.62 6.16
C GLN A 56 13.54 17.10 6.34
N LEU A 57 12.44 16.63 6.94
CA LEU A 57 12.12 15.21 7.15
C LEU A 57 11.35 14.66 5.94
N THR A 58 12.06 14.53 4.82
CA THR A 58 11.49 14.09 3.55
C THR A 58 10.77 12.74 3.69
N ASN A 59 9.60 12.65 3.07
CA ASN A 59 8.66 11.50 3.10
C ASN A 59 7.94 11.25 4.42
N TRP A 60 8.27 11.96 5.50
CA TRP A 60 7.53 11.80 6.75
C TRP A 60 6.09 12.30 6.58
N LYS A 61 5.14 11.55 7.14
CA LYS A 61 3.71 11.85 7.06
C LYS A 61 3.12 11.89 8.46
N SER A 62 2.19 12.81 8.69
CA SER A 62 1.45 12.90 9.96
C SER A 62 0.32 11.87 10.04
N ILE A 63 -0.14 11.35 8.90
CA ILE A 63 -1.23 10.38 8.79
C ILE A 63 -0.90 9.38 7.67
N GLY A 64 -1.04 8.10 7.98
CA GLY A 64 -0.73 7.00 7.06
C GLY A 64 0.76 6.90 6.70
N GLY A 65 1.04 6.18 5.61
CA GLY A 65 2.39 5.88 5.14
C GLY A 65 3.02 4.66 5.83
N ASP A 66 4.13 4.22 5.24
CA ASP A 66 4.92 3.09 5.72
C ASP A 66 6.40 3.53 5.81
N PRO A 67 6.93 3.85 7.01
CA PRO A 67 8.29 4.37 7.18
C PRO A 67 9.38 3.53 6.49
N CYS A 68 9.32 2.21 6.64
CA CYS A 68 10.26 1.28 6.03
C CYS A 68 10.00 1.08 4.52
N GLY A 69 8.74 1.01 4.11
CA GLY A 69 8.35 0.81 2.71
C GLY A 69 8.48 2.05 1.81
N GLU A 70 8.37 3.23 2.40
CA GLU A 70 8.43 4.53 1.70
C GLU A 70 9.75 5.27 1.94
N SER A 71 10.74 4.62 2.57
CA SER A 71 12.08 5.17 2.80
C SER A 71 12.04 6.55 3.46
N TRP A 72 11.41 6.65 4.62
CA TRP A 72 11.37 7.90 5.39
C TRP A 72 12.79 8.32 5.75
N LYS A 73 13.12 9.60 5.53
CA LYS A 73 14.49 10.10 5.73
C LYS A 73 14.96 9.84 7.16
N GLY A 74 16.15 9.25 7.30
CA GLY A 74 16.76 8.97 8.60
C GLY A 74 16.19 7.76 9.33
N VAL A 75 15.13 7.11 8.82
CA VAL A 75 14.55 5.90 9.43
C VAL A 75 15.26 4.67 8.87
N THR A 76 15.77 3.82 9.77
CA THR A 76 16.34 2.52 9.42
C THR A 76 15.53 1.41 10.05
N CYS A 77 15.24 0.36 9.27
CA CYS A 77 14.42 -0.76 9.70
C CYS A 77 15.15 -2.10 9.61
N GLN A 78 14.76 -3.03 10.48
CA GLN A 78 15.13 -4.44 10.39
C GLN A 78 13.87 -5.29 10.45
N GLY A 79 13.49 -5.87 9.30
CA GLY A 79 12.16 -6.46 9.17
C GLY A 79 11.09 -5.37 9.24
N SER A 80 10.09 -5.55 10.10
CA SER A 80 9.02 -4.57 10.36
C SER A 80 9.38 -3.52 11.42
N ALA A 81 10.45 -3.71 12.18
CA ALA A 81 10.79 -2.85 13.30
C ALA A 81 11.66 -1.67 12.86
N VAL A 82 11.37 -0.48 13.39
CA VAL A 82 12.26 0.69 13.30
C VAL A 82 13.37 0.54 14.33
N VAL A 83 14.62 0.46 13.87
CA VAL A 83 15.78 0.19 14.74
C VAL A 83 16.69 1.42 14.92
N SER A 84 16.56 2.43 14.06
CA SER A 84 17.31 3.68 14.20
C SER A 84 16.57 4.84 13.55
N ILE A 85 16.74 6.02 14.14
CA ILE A 85 16.22 7.30 13.65
C ILE A 85 17.37 8.31 13.69
N ASP A 86 17.69 8.89 12.55
CA ASP A 86 18.66 9.97 12.40
C ASP A 86 17.95 11.28 12.05
N LEU A 87 18.03 12.25 12.97
CA LEU A 87 17.50 13.60 12.83
C LEU A 87 18.61 14.64 12.60
N SER A 88 19.80 14.21 12.18
CA SER A 88 20.92 15.10 11.95
C SER A 88 20.58 16.18 10.92
N GLY A 89 20.92 17.42 11.25
CA GLY A 89 20.66 18.59 10.41
C GLY A 89 19.22 19.12 10.46
N LEU A 90 18.37 18.56 11.34
CA LEU A 90 17.06 19.12 11.64
C LEU A 90 17.14 20.40 12.47
#